data_AF-A0A349HPG9-F1
#
_entry.id   AF-A0A349HPG9-F1
#
_cell.length_a   1.000
_cell.length_b   1.000
_cell.length_c   1.000
_cell.angle_alpha   90.00
_cell.angle_beta   90.00
_cell.angle_gamma   90.00
#
_symmetry.space_group_name_H-M   'P 1'
#
loop_
_entity.id
_entity.type
_entity.pdbx_description
1 polymer ?
#
loop_
_entity_poly.entity_id
_entity_poly.type
_entity_poly.pdbx_seq_one_letter_code
_entity_poly.pdbx_strand_id
1 'polypeptide(L)' 'MAEKRNNGYPLQYITNSQEFMGLDFYVQEGVLIPRPDTETLVETVINIVKERYNKEIKILDLGTGSGAIAISLAYYLRNS' A
#
# COMPACT_ATOMS: atom_id res chain seq x y z
N MET A 1 -13.68 -2.42 -21.72
CA MET A 1 -12.71 -1.59 -20.97
C MET A 1 -13.02 -0.10 -21.11
N ALA A 2 -13.01 0.45 -22.33
CA ALA A 2 -13.29 1.87 -22.57
C ALA A 2 -14.65 2.36 -22.03
N GLU A 3 -15.73 1.61 -22.24
CA GLU A 3 -17.07 1.97 -21.72
C GLU A 3 -17.12 2.09 -20.19
N LYS A 4 -16.54 1.11 -19.47
CA LYS A 4 -16.46 1.16 -18.00
C LYS A 4 -15.72 2.42 -17.53
N ARG A 5 -14.58 2.73 -18.18
CA ARG A 5 -13.79 3.92 -17.84
C ARG A 5 -14.53 5.22 -18.14
N ASN A 6 -15.24 5.29 -19.26
CA ASN A 6 -16.07 6.44 -19.64
C ASN A 6 -17.19 6.72 -18.63
N ASN A 7 -17.70 5.67 -17.99
CA ASN A 7 -18.72 5.79 -16.95
C ASN A 7 -18.14 6.14 -15.56
N GLY A 8 -16.86 6.52 -15.47
CA GLY A 8 -16.21 6.89 -14.21
C GLY A 8 -15.76 5.70 -13.36
N TYR A 9 -15.88 4.47 -13.85
CA TYR A 9 -15.37 3.31 -13.10
C TYR A 9 -13.85 3.44 -12.93
N PRO A 10 -13.31 3.21 -11.71
CA PRO A 10 -11.88 3.36 -11.44
C PRO A 10 -11.04 2.48 -12.37
N LEU A 11 -10.01 3.07 -12.98
CA LEU A 11 -9.15 2.35 -13.93
C LEU A 11 -8.50 1.12 -13.27
N GLN A 12 -8.07 1.29 -12.03
CA GLN A 12 -7.41 0.28 -11.22
C GLN A 12 -8.26 -0.97 -11.02
N TYR A 13 -9.58 -0.84 -10.90
CA TYR A 13 -10.48 -1.99 -10.82
C TYR A 13 -10.69 -2.66 -12.18
N ILE A 14 -10.43 -1.97 -13.29
CA ILE A 14 -10.49 -2.54 -14.64
C ILE A 14 -9.19 -3.30 -14.95
N THR A 15 -8.05 -2.78 -14.53
CA THR A 15 -6.72 -3.39 -14.72
C THR A 15 -6.33 -4.34 -13.59
N ASN A 16 -7.09 -4.34 -12.49
CA ASN A 16 -6.81 -5.03 -11.25
C ASN A 16 -5.42 -4.75 -10.65
N SER A 17 -4.87 -3.57 -10.92
CA SER A 17 -3.54 -3.18 -10.43
C SER A 17 -3.53 -1.73 -9.98
N GLN A 18 -2.80 -1.48 -8.90
CA GLN A 18 -2.40 -0.16 -8.43
C GLN A 18 -0.98 -0.26 -7.88
N GLU A 19 -0.09 0.59 -8.38
CA GLU A 19 1.25 0.76 -7.82
C GLU A 19 1.16 1.57 -6.51
N PHE A 20 1.94 1.16 -5.51
CA PHE A 20 2.11 1.83 -4.24
C PHE A 20 3.48 1.49 -3.65
N MET A 21 4.26 2.49 -3.23
CA MET A 21 5.63 2.33 -2.72
C MET A 21 6.54 1.55 -3.68
N GLY A 22 6.38 1.72 -5.00
CA GLY A 22 7.11 1.00 -6.04
C GLY A 22 6.73 -0.48 -6.18
N LEU A 23 5.65 -0.93 -5.54
CA LEU A 23 5.16 -2.32 -5.57
C LEU A 23 3.78 -2.36 -6.24
N ASP A 24 3.55 -3.38 -7.07
CA ASP A 24 2.24 -3.60 -7.68
C ASP A 24 1.29 -4.36 -6.74
N PHE A 25 0.12 -3.78 -6.47
CA PHE A 25 -0.92 -4.40 -5.66
C PHE A 25 -2.14 -4.78 -6.48
N TYR A 26 -2.63 -6.01 -6.27
CA TYR A 26 -3.92 -6.41 -6.81
C TYR A 26 -5.06 -5.66 -6.10
N VAL A 27 -5.95 -5.04 -6.89
CA VAL A 27 -7.13 -4.35 -6.37
C VAL A 27 -8.39 -4.73 -7.15
N GLN A 28 -9.52 -4.69 -6.45
CA GLN A 28 -10.84 -4.99 -7.01
C GLN A 28 -11.91 -4.17 -6.30
N GLU A 29 -13.12 -4.21 -6.85
CA GLU A 29 -14.28 -3.57 -6.24
C GLU A 29 -14.49 -4.03 -4.79
N GLY A 30 -14.77 -3.09 -3.90
CA GLY A 30 -14.85 -3.33 -2.45
C GLY A 30 -13.53 -3.17 -1.69
N VAL A 31 -12.39 -3.02 -2.38
CA VAL A 31 -11.07 -2.74 -1.76
C VAL A 31 -10.67 -1.31 -2.04
N LEU A 32 -10.32 -0.53 -1.00
CA LEU A 32 -9.84 0.83 -1.20
C LEU A 32 -8.55 0.84 -2.06
N ILE A 33 -8.59 1.57 -3.18
CA ILE A 33 -7.41 1.76 -4.04
C ILE A 33 -6.34 2.52 -3.26
N PRO A 34 -5.11 1.98 -3.11
CA PRO A 34 -3.98 2.66 -2.47
C PRO A 34 -3.76 4.06 -3.05
N ARG A 35 -3.51 5.04 -2.17
CA ARG A 35 -3.31 6.45 -2.55
C ARG A 35 -1.86 6.87 -2.32
N PRO A 36 -1.25 7.64 -3.23
CA PRO A 36 0.11 8.14 -3.07
C PRO A 36 0.33 8.88 -1.74
N ASP A 37 -0.66 9.64 -1.28
CA ASP A 37 -0.55 10.35 0.01
C ASP A 37 -0.29 9.42 1.20
N THR A 38 -0.75 8.16 1.13
CA THR A 38 -0.51 7.13 2.16
C THR A 38 0.93 6.61 2.16
N GLU A 39 1.70 6.82 1.09
CA GLU A 39 3.13 6.46 1.03
C GLU A 39 3.93 7.27 2.06
N THR A 40 3.57 8.54 2.24
CA THR A 40 4.19 9.42 3.26
C THR A 40 4.11 8.80 4.67
N LEU A 41 3.00 8.13 4.99
CA LEU A 41 2.85 7.42 6.27
C LEU A 41 3.83 6.26 6.36
N VAL A 42 3.93 5.43 5.33
CA VAL A 42 4.82 4.27 5.27
C VAL A 42 6.28 4.71 5.41
N GLU A 43 6.69 5.72 4.66
CA GLU A 43 8.04 6.31 4.73
C GLU A 43 8.36 6.84 6.13
N THR A 44 7.43 7.57 6.74
CA THR A 44 7.57 8.09 8.10
C THR A 44 7.77 6.96 9.10
N VAL A 45 6.98 5.89 9.01
CA VAL A 45 7.14 4.72 9.89
C VAL A 45 8.50 4.06 9.67
N ILE A 46 8.94 3.86 8.42
CA ILE A 46 10.26 3.28 8.12
C ILE A 46 11.38 4.09 8.78
N ASN A 47 11.33 5.42 8.68
CA ASN A 47 12.34 6.29 9.27
C ASN A 47 12.34 6.18 10.81
N ILE A 48 11.16 6.23 11.45
CA ILE A 48 11.03 6.04 12.90
C ILE A 48 11.61 4.70 13.34
N VAL A 49 11.34 3.63 12.59
CA VAL A 49 11.83 2.30 12.91
C VAL A 49 13.34 2.24 12.85
N LYS A 50 13.94 2.69 11.74
CA LYS A 50 15.40 2.67 11.53
C LYS A 50 16.16 3.56 12.52
N GLU A 51 15.57 4.69 12.95
CA GLU A 51 16.22 5.61 13.89
C GLU A 51 16.14 5.14 15.35
N ARG A 52 15.03 4.50 15.74
CA ARG A 52 14.71 4.26 17.16
C ARG A 52 14.78 2.79 17.58
N TYR A 53 14.78 1.86 16.63
CA TYR A 53 14.73 0.43 16.91
C TYR A 53 15.90 -0.28 16.22
N ASN A 54 16.65 -1.05 17.01
CA ASN A 54 17.81 -1.83 16.54
C ASN A 54 17.52 -3.35 16.63
N LYS A 55 16.25 -3.71 16.66
CA LYS A 55 15.76 -5.08 16.84
C LYS A 55 14.42 -5.23 16.14
N GLU A 56 14.07 -6.49 15.87
CA GLU A 56 12.81 -6.86 15.27
C GLU A 56 11.62 -6.25 16.02
N ILE A 57 10.72 -5.63 15.25
CA ILE A 57 9.50 -4.99 15.75
C ILE A 57 8.27 -5.73 15.27
N LYS A 58 7.17 -5.57 16.01
CA LYS A 58 5.85 -6.05 15.61
C LYS A 58 4.97 -4.86 15.27
N ILE A 59 4.42 -4.84 14.06
CA ILE A 59 3.54 -3.78 13.57
C ILE A 59 2.15 -4.39 13.35
N LEU A 60 1.10 -3.66 13.71
CA LEU A 60 -0.30 -3.99 13.44
C LEU A 60 -0.88 -2.95 12.49
N ASP A 61 -1.45 -3.40 11.37
CA ASP A 61 -2.17 -2.58 10.40
C ASP A 61 -3.68 -2.83 10.53
N LEU A 62 -4.43 -1.81 10.97
CA LEU A 62 -5.87 -1.90 11.22
C LEU A 62 -6.64 -1.40 9.99
N GLY A 63 -7.48 -2.25 9.42
CA GLY A 63 -8.20 -1.91 8.19
C GLY A 63 -7.29 -1.96 6.95
N THR A 64 -6.42 -2.96 6.89
CA THR A 64 -5.32 -3.09 5.89
C THR A 64 -5.77 -3.02 4.43
N GLY A 65 -7.05 -3.29 4.13
CA GLY A 65 -7.60 -3.18 2.79
C GLY A 65 -6.85 -4.07 1.80
N SER A 66 -6.19 -3.46 0.82
CA SER A 66 -5.33 -4.16 -0.16
C SER A 66 -4.04 -4.75 0.44
N GLY A 67 -3.73 -4.45 1.71
CA GLY A 67 -2.47 -4.81 2.34
C GLY A 67 -1.33 -3.82 2.07
N ALA A 68 -1.61 -2.71 1.36
CA ALA A 68 -0.58 -1.80 0.85
C ALA A 68 0.39 -1.29 1.93
N ILE A 69 -0.11 -0.91 3.10
CA ILE A 69 0.73 -0.42 4.20
C ILE A 69 1.54 -1.59 4.79
N ALA A 70 0.87 -2.63 5.27
CA ALA A 70 1.53 -3.76 5.94
C ALA A 70 2.58 -4.45 5.07
N ILE A 71 2.27 -4.71 3.79
CA ILE A 71 3.17 -5.39 2.85
C ILE A 71 4.37 -4.50 2.53
N SER A 72 4.17 -3.20 2.28
CA SER A 72 5.30 -2.29 2.02
C SER A 72 6.21 -2.17 3.24
N LEU A 73 5.66 -2.05 4.45
CA LEU A 73 6.45 -2.06 5.69
C LEU A 73 7.25 -3.36 5.84
N ALA A 74 6.63 -4.52 5.63
CA ALA A 74 7.31 -5.81 5.69
C ALA A 74 8.41 -5.95 4.62
N TYR A 75 8.20 -5.39 3.43
CA TYR A 75 9.19 -5.39 2.35
C TYR A 75 10.42 -4.54 2.69
N TYR A 76 10.20 -3.31 3.15
CA TYR A 76 11.29 -2.36 3.40
C TYR A 76 11.99 -2.51 4.77
N LEU A 77 11.34 -3.16 5.74
CA LEU A 77 11.90 -3.40 7.08
C LEU A 77 12.40 -4.84 7.28
N ARG A 78 12.46 -5.67 6.23
CA ARG A 78 12.77 -7.10 6.29
C ARG A 78 14.11 -7.45 6.96
N ASN A 79 15.03 -6.49 7.09
CA ASN A 79 16.37 -6.64 7.69
C ASN A 79 16.68 -5.59 8.77
N SER A 80 15.67 -4.93 9.35
CA SER A 80 15.84 -3.91 10.41
C SER A 80 15.77 -4.51 11.81
#